data_AF-A0AAE0RW66-F1
#
_entry.id   AF-A0AAE0RW66-F1
#
_cell.length_a   1.000
_cell.length_b   1.000
_cell.length_c   1.000
_cell.angle_alpha   90.00
_cell.angle_beta   90.00
_cell.angle_gamma   90.00
#
_symmetry.space_group_name_H-M   'P 1'
#
loop_
_entity.id
_entity.type
_entity.pdbx_description
1 polymer ?
#
loop_
_entity_poly.entity_id
_entity_poly.type
_entity_poly.pdbx_seq_one_letter_code
_entity_poly.pdbx_strand_id
1 'polypeptide(L)'
;RVNLEFDQGDPQCNCSPPCKERVFEKTISGRSWPNKDYLTNVLVQEMCEQKNNTNSTSSKSLSIPCQYLKNQTFEAHADEYQYNFLRVVIYFEDLNYESIEQEPLYEATRFLSDIGGALGLFTGASVLTIVELLQLIAEIIIYFSNKRHYKTKVEAFKQTVSD
;
A
#
# COMPACT_ATOMS: atom_id res chain seq x y z
N ARG A 1 -13.42 2.54 19.79
CA ARG A 1 -14.30 1.54 20.43
C ARG A 1 -15.65 1.65 19.75
N VAL A 2 -15.98 0.71 18.88
CA VAL A 2 -17.35 0.56 18.35
C VAL A 2 -17.88 -0.69 19.04
N ASN A 3 -18.82 -0.52 19.95
CA ASN A 3 -19.56 -1.64 20.54
C ASN A 3 -20.56 -2.09 19.49
N LEU A 4 -20.50 -3.35 19.07
CA LEU A 4 -21.46 -3.95 18.15
C LEU A 4 -22.38 -4.83 18.97
N GLU A 5 -23.56 -4.29 19.29
CA GLU A 5 -24.72 -5.05 19.77
C GLU A 5 -25.43 -5.58 18.51
N PHE A 6 -25.05 -6.78 18.08
CA PHE A 6 -25.59 -7.46 16.89
C PHE A 6 -26.79 -8.36 17.24
N ASP A 7 -27.85 -7.81 17.83
CA ASP A 7 -29.06 -8.65 18.03
C ASP A 7 -30.41 -7.94 17.88
N GLN A 8 -30.48 -6.85 17.11
CA GLN A 8 -31.77 -6.33 16.66
C GLN A 8 -31.59 -5.41 15.44
N GLY A 9 -32.11 -5.86 14.29
CA GLY A 9 -32.52 -5.07 13.12
C GLY A 9 -31.66 -3.87 12.73
N ASP A 10 -30.96 -4.01 11.61
CA ASP A 10 -30.13 -3.00 10.93
C ASP A 10 -30.66 -1.56 11.08
N PRO A 11 -30.15 -0.75 12.03
CA PRO A 11 -30.38 0.68 11.96
C PRO A 11 -29.74 1.15 10.66
N GLN A 12 -30.48 1.88 9.81
CA GLN A 12 -29.99 2.46 8.56
C GLN A 12 -28.70 3.27 8.78
N CYS A 13 -27.57 2.57 8.76
CA CYS A 13 -26.25 3.11 9.01
C CYS A 13 -25.60 3.29 7.65
N ASN A 14 -25.77 4.49 7.09
CA ASN A 14 -25.08 4.88 5.86
C ASN A 14 -23.63 5.26 6.19
N CYS A 15 -22.82 4.25 6.50
CA CYS A 15 -21.41 4.41 6.83
C CYS A 15 -20.57 4.22 5.56
N SER A 16 -20.02 5.30 5.02
CA SER A 16 -18.97 5.19 4.00
C SER A 16 -17.71 4.56 4.59
N PRO A 17 -17.02 3.69 3.84
CA PRO A 17 -15.77 3.10 4.30
C PRO A 17 -14.70 4.18 4.49
N PRO A 18 -13.83 4.05 5.50
CA PRO A 18 -12.73 4.98 5.73
C PRO A 18 -11.68 4.86 4.62
N CYS A 19 -11.09 5.98 4.19
CA CYS A 19 -10.01 5.98 3.22
C CYS A 19 -8.67 5.47 3.79
N LYS A 20 -8.55 5.37 5.12
CA LYS A 20 -7.35 4.90 5.80
C LYS A 20 -7.72 3.96 6.92
N GLU A 21 -7.26 2.73 6.81
CA GLU A 21 -7.49 1.69 7.80
C GLU A 21 -6.17 0.97 8.13
N ARG A 22 -6.08 0.43 9.34
CA ARG A 22 -5.00 -0.47 9.77
C ARG A 22 -5.63 -1.79 10.17
N VAL A 23 -5.40 -2.82 9.37
CA VAL A 23 -5.93 -4.16 9.60
C VAL A 23 -4.79 -5.04 10.12
N PHE A 24 -5.08 -5.84 11.15
CA PHE A 24 -4.15 -6.82 11.70
C PHE A 24 -4.71 -8.22 11.43
N GLU A 25 -4.00 -8.98 10.60
CA GLU A 25 -4.27 -10.41 10.45
C GLU A 25 -3.89 -11.13 11.75
N LYS A 26 -4.74 -12.09 12.15
CA LYS A 26 -4.65 -12.74 13.45
C LYS A 26 -4.65 -14.26 13.27
N THR A 27 -3.53 -14.88 13.60
CA THR A 27 -3.41 -16.33 13.70
C THR A 27 -3.53 -16.75 15.17
N ILE A 28 -4.47 -17.65 15.49
CA ILE A 28 -4.69 -18.12 16.86
C ILE A 28 -4.11 -19.53 17.00
N SER A 29 -3.20 -19.70 17.96
CA SER A 29 -2.72 -21.01 18.39
C SER A 29 -2.86 -21.15 19.91
N GLY A 30 -3.14 -22.36 20.36
CA GLY A 30 -3.37 -22.66 21.77
C GLY A 30 -2.72 -23.98 22.17
N ARG A 31 -2.38 -24.10 23.45
CA ARG A 31 -1.91 -25.34 24.08
C ARG A 31 -2.46 -25.42 25.50
N SER A 32 -2.61 -26.63 26.04
CA SER A 32 -3.00 -26.80 27.43
C SER A 32 -1.96 -26.15 28.34
N TRP A 33 -2.43 -25.27 29.21
CA TRP A 33 -1.63 -24.56 30.20
C TRP A 33 -2.54 -24.14 31.35
N PRO A 34 -2.09 -24.18 32.61
CA PRO A 34 -0.80 -24.69 33.08
C PRO A 34 -0.80 -26.22 33.20
N ASN A 35 0.39 -26.84 33.25
CA ASN A 35 0.51 -28.21 33.73
C ASN A 35 0.24 -28.24 35.25
N LYS A 36 -0.39 -29.29 35.78
CA LYS A 36 -0.67 -29.48 37.21
C LYS A 36 0.56 -29.24 38.09
N ASP A 37 1.70 -29.83 37.76
CA ASP A 37 2.95 -29.68 38.54
C ASP A 37 3.49 -28.25 38.48
N TYR A 38 3.35 -27.59 37.34
CA TYR A 38 3.74 -26.19 37.17
C TYR A 38 2.78 -25.25 37.93
N LEU A 39 1.49 -25.59 37.97
CA LEU A 39 0.48 -24.85 38.70
C LEU A 39 0.75 -24.87 40.20
N THR A 40 0.94 -26.06 40.78
CA THR A 40 1.09 -26.26 42.23
C THR A 40 2.42 -25.75 42.77
N ASN A 41 3.54 -26.07 42.09
CA ASN A 41 4.88 -25.84 42.65
C ASN A 41 5.50 -24.51 42.26
N VAL A 42 5.09 -23.91 41.14
CA VAL A 42 5.72 -22.70 40.61
C VAL A 42 4.71 -21.55 40.57
N LEU A 43 3.63 -21.70 39.81
CA LEU A 43 2.71 -20.60 39.54
C LEU A 43 2.01 -20.11 40.82
N VAL A 44 1.46 -21.03 41.62
CA VAL A 44 0.82 -20.69 42.90
C VAL A 44 1.83 -20.12 43.89
N GLN A 45 3.05 -20.66 43.93
CA GLN A 45 4.09 -20.17 44.84
C GLN A 45 4.47 -18.72 44.49
N GLU A 46 4.76 -18.42 43.22
CA GLU A 46 5.12 -17.08 42.75
C GLU A 46 3.97 -16.06 42.96
N MET A 47 2.73 -16.44 42.66
CA MET A 47 1.57 -15.56 42.90
C MET A 47 1.37 -15.24 44.38
N CYS A 48 1.75 -16.16 45.25
CA CYS A 48 1.53 -16.08 46.70
C CYS A 48 2.74 -15.62 47.52
N GLU A 49 3.82 -15.22 46.86
CA GLU A 49 5.01 -14.60 47.45
C GLU A 49 4.98 -13.06 47.32
N GLN A 50 3.80 -12.44 47.40
CA GLN A 50 3.73 -10.99 47.60
C GLN A 50 4.30 -10.63 48.98
N LYS A 51 5.41 -9.87 48.95
CA LYS A 51 6.12 -9.31 50.09
C LYS A 51 5.18 -8.69 51.14
N ASN A 52 5.35 -9.12 52.38
CA ASN A 52 4.81 -8.54 53.63
C ASN A 52 5.30 -7.11 53.91
N ASN A 53 5.21 -6.18 52.96
CA ASN A 53 5.62 -4.79 53.19
C ASN A 53 4.50 -3.85 52.76
N THR A 54 3.50 -3.67 53.63
CA THR A 54 3.28 -2.39 54.32
C THR A 54 2.01 -2.47 55.17
N ASN A 55 2.09 -1.82 56.33
CA ASN A 55 0.96 -1.47 57.17
C ASN A 55 0.04 -0.50 56.41
N SER A 56 -0.70 -0.95 55.41
CA SER A 56 -1.62 -0.10 54.67
C SER A 56 -2.86 -0.88 54.28
N THR A 57 -3.90 -0.60 55.05
CA THR A 57 -5.30 -0.66 54.65
C THR A 57 -5.46 -0.26 53.19
N SER A 58 -6.37 -0.94 52.49
CA SER A 58 -6.81 -0.71 51.10
C SER A 58 -5.83 -1.03 49.98
N SER A 59 -6.02 -2.20 49.36
CA SER A 59 -6.48 -2.27 47.95
C SER A 59 -7.04 -3.65 47.64
N LYS A 60 -8.29 -3.63 47.17
CA LYS A 60 -9.04 -4.75 46.61
C LYS A 60 -8.31 -5.30 45.38
N SER A 61 -7.91 -6.56 45.43
CA SER A 61 -7.96 -7.46 44.28
C SER A 61 -8.50 -8.78 44.80
N LEU A 62 -9.33 -9.46 44.02
CA LEU A 62 -9.88 -10.78 44.30
C LEU A 62 -8.75 -11.79 44.52
N SER A 63 -8.12 -11.78 45.70
CA SER A 63 -7.14 -12.77 46.10
C SER A 63 -7.92 -13.88 46.79
N ILE A 64 -8.03 -15.04 46.14
CA ILE A 64 -8.16 -16.28 46.90
C ILE A 64 -7.04 -16.21 47.94
N PRO A 65 -7.33 -16.26 49.26
CA PRO A 65 -6.27 -16.15 50.24
C PRO A 65 -5.26 -17.24 49.95
N CYS A 66 -4.00 -16.85 49.74
CA CYS A 66 -2.91 -17.75 49.38
C CYS A 66 -2.71 -18.90 50.36
N GLN A 67 -3.28 -18.77 51.56
CA GLN A 67 -3.38 -19.82 52.56
C GLN A 67 -4.21 -21.03 52.09
N TYR A 68 -5.26 -20.84 51.29
CA TYR A 68 -6.07 -21.92 50.73
C TYR A 68 -5.41 -22.59 49.51
N LEU A 69 -4.68 -21.82 48.69
CA LEU A 69 -3.94 -22.34 47.54
C LEU A 69 -2.68 -23.11 47.95
N LYS A 70 -2.05 -22.76 49.08
CA LYS A 70 -0.84 -23.44 49.61
C LYS A 70 -1.14 -24.74 50.36
N ASN A 71 -2.40 -25.06 50.65
CA ASN A 71 -2.73 -26.26 51.41
C ASN A 71 -2.76 -27.52 50.51
N GLN A 72 -2.45 -28.70 51.05
CA GLN A 72 -2.46 -29.99 50.33
C GLN A 72 -3.83 -30.32 49.69
N THR A 73 -4.92 -29.71 50.16
CA THR A 73 -6.25 -29.81 49.53
C THR A 73 -6.31 -29.20 48.13
N PHE A 74 -5.37 -28.32 47.79
CA PHE A 74 -5.25 -27.71 46.46
C PHE A 74 -4.76 -28.72 45.42
N GLU A 75 -3.86 -29.64 45.76
CA GLU A 75 -3.40 -30.69 44.83
C GLU A 75 -4.56 -31.60 44.37
N ALA A 76 -5.52 -31.86 45.27
CA ALA A 76 -6.73 -32.63 45.01
C ALA A 76 -7.74 -31.90 44.11
N HIS A 77 -7.75 -30.56 44.09
CA HIS A 77 -8.65 -29.73 43.26
C HIS A 77 -7.92 -28.96 42.16
N ALA A 78 -6.62 -29.20 41.96
CA ALA A 78 -5.79 -28.48 41.00
C ALA A 78 -6.35 -28.57 39.58
N ASP A 79 -7.03 -29.68 39.27
CA ASP A 79 -7.65 -29.94 37.98
C ASP A 79 -8.83 -28.99 37.72
N GLU A 80 -9.59 -28.60 38.75
CA GLU A 80 -10.68 -27.62 38.64
C GLU A 80 -10.15 -26.19 38.49
N TYR A 81 -9.07 -25.87 39.20
CA TYR A 81 -8.43 -24.55 39.09
C TYR A 81 -7.72 -24.35 37.75
N GLN A 82 -7.19 -25.42 37.13
CA GLN A 82 -6.51 -25.37 35.84
C GLN A 82 -7.38 -24.72 34.75
N TYR A 83 -8.69 -24.97 34.75
CA TYR A 83 -9.62 -24.40 33.75
C TYR A 83 -9.88 -22.90 33.90
N ASN A 84 -9.56 -22.31 35.06
CA ASN A 84 -9.72 -20.88 35.30
C ASN A 84 -8.47 -20.06 34.90
N PHE A 85 -7.34 -20.73 34.61
CA PHE A 85 -6.12 -20.07 34.18
C PHE A 85 -6.05 -19.97 32.66
N LEU A 86 -5.73 -18.78 32.17
CA LEU A 86 -5.49 -18.51 30.76
C LEU A 86 -4.21 -17.68 30.61
N ARG A 87 -3.37 -18.09 29.66
CA ARG A 87 -2.21 -17.31 29.23
C ARG A 87 -2.41 -16.86 27.79
N VAL A 88 -2.47 -15.55 27.57
CA VAL A 88 -2.52 -14.93 26.24
C VAL A 88 -1.18 -14.28 25.95
N VAL A 89 -0.59 -14.59 24.80
CA VAL A 89 0.65 -13.95 24.31
C VAL A 89 0.33 -13.32 22.96
N ILE A 90 0.46 -12.01 22.88
CA ILE A 90 0.25 -11.24 21.64
C ILE A 90 1.62 -10.82 21.14
N TYR A 91 1.94 -11.22 19.91
CA TYR A 91 3.19 -10.88 19.24
C TYR A 91 2.95 -10.76 17.74
N PHE A 92 3.85 -10.09 17.04
CA PHE A 92 3.85 -10.03 15.59
C PHE A 92 4.54 -11.28 15.05
N GLU A 93 3.90 -11.98 14.12
CA GLU A 93 4.45 -13.16 13.45
C GLU A 93 5.71 -12.77 12.65
N ASP A 94 5.58 -11.71 11.84
CA ASP A 94 6.67 -11.07 11.13
C ASP A 94 6.74 -9.57 11.46
N LEU A 95 7.95 -9.00 11.45
CA LEU A 95 8.20 -7.55 11.62
C LEU A 95 7.93 -6.74 10.34
N ASN A 96 7.34 -7.37 9.34
CA ASN A 96 6.99 -6.74 8.07
C ASN A 96 5.58 -6.17 8.15
N TYR A 97 5.35 -5.04 7.47
CA TYR A 97 4.01 -4.47 7.29
C TYR A 97 3.71 -4.39 5.80
N GLU A 98 2.46 -4.65 5.43
CA GLU A 98 1.97 -4.45 4.08
C GLU A 98 1.21 -3.11 4.01
N SER A 99 1.48 -2.33 2.97
CA SER A 99 0.77 -1.06 2.71
C SER A 99 0.05 -1.17 1.38
N ILE A 100 -1.27 -1.05 1.40
CA ILE A 100 -2.13 -1.09 0.22
C ILE A 100 -2.69 0.32 0.03
N GLU A 101 -2.27 0.98 -1.05
CA GLU A 101 -2.74 2.31 -1.43
C GLU A 101 -3.43 2.26 -2.79
N GLN A 102 -4.51 3.02 -2.94
CA GLN A 102 -5.26 3.10 -4.19
C GLN A 102 -4.89 4.39 -4.91
N GLU A 103 -4.24 4.25 -6.07
CA GLU A 103 -3.90 5.36 -6.95
C GLU A 103 -4.91 5.46 -8.11
N PRO A 104 -5.21 6.66 -8.63
CA PRO A 104 -6.07 6.81 -9.78
C PRO A 104 -5.46 6.10 -11.01
N LEU A 105 -6.28 5.36 -11.74
CA LEU A 105 -5.85 4.66 -12.96
C LEU A 105 -5.28 5.63 -14.02
N TYR A 106 -5.79 6.86 -14.03
CA TYR A 106 -5.41 7.87 -15.00
C TYR A 106 -5.37 9.27 -14.40
N GLU A 107 -4.17 9.84 -14.39
CA GLU A 107 -3.95 11.21 -13.95
C GLU A 107 -4.10 12.21 -15.10
N ALA A 108 -4.42 13.46 -14.77
CA ALA A 108 -4.50 14.54 -15.76
C ALA A 108 -3.18 14.74 -16.52
N THR A 109 -2.04 14.46 -15.88
CA THR A 109 -0.71 14.48 -16.49
C THR A 109 -0.57 13.44 -17.61
N ARG A 110 -1.00 12.19 -17.36
CA ARG A 110 -1.03 11.12 -18.37
C ARG A 110 -2.00 11.45 -19.50
N PHE A 111 -3.17 12.00 -19.18
CA PHE A 111 -4.13 12.50 -20.18
C PHE A 111 -3.54 13.50 -21.15
N LEU A 112 -2.91 14.54 -20.61
CA LEU A 112 -2.33 15.59 -21.42
C LEU A 112 -1.10 15.10 -22.19
N SER A 113 -0.36 14.14 -21.65
CA SER A 113 0.76 13.50 -22.36
C SER A 113 0.28 12.75 -23.60
N ASP A 114 -0.79 11.96 -23.49
CA ASP A 114 -1.32 11.18 -24.62
C ASP A 114 -1.88 12.08 -25.72
N ILE A 115 -2.64 13.13 -25.34
CA ILE A 115 -3.15 14.13 -26.29
C ILE A 115 -1.99 14.93 -26.92
N GLY A 116 -1.05 15.39 -26.10
CA GLY A 116 0.09 16.17 -26.55
C GLY A 116 0.98 15.39 -27.52
N GLY A 117 1.17 14.09 -27.26
CA GLY A 117 1.92 13.20 -28.15
C GLY A 117 1.25 13.05 -29.53
N ALA A 118 -0.05 12.79 -29.56
CA ALA A 118 -0.79 12.65 -30.81
C ALA A 118 -0.84 13.96 -31.61
N LEU A 119 -1.15 15.09 -30.95
CA LEU A 119 -1.17 16.41 -31.59
C LEU A 119 0.22 16.84 -32.05
N GLY A 120 1.25 16.55 -31.25
CA GLY A 120 2.65 16.83 -31.59
C GLY A 120 3.11 16.06 -32.82
N LEU A 121 2.71 14.79 -32.95
CA LEU A 121 3.01 13.98 -34.13
C LEU A 121 2.35 14.55 -35.39
N PHE A 122 1.05 14.86 -35.34
CA PHE A 122 0.35 15.43 -36.49
C PHE A 122 0.88 16.81 -36.88
N THR A 123 1.22 17.64 -35.89
CA THR A 123 1.83 18.95 -36.13
C THR A 123 3.23 18.81 -36.73
N GLY A 124 4.04 17.89 -36.21
CA GLY A 124 5.38 17.60 -36.73
C GLY A 124 5.34 17.12 -38.18
N ALA A 125 4.44 16.18 -38.51
CA ALA A 125 4.23 15.73 -39.88
C ALA A 125 3.79 16.88 -40.81
N SER A 126 2.91 17.76 -40.33
CA SER A 126 2.46 18.94 -41.09
C SER A 126 3.57 19.97 -41.32
N VAL A 127 4.52 20.13 -40.40
CA VAL A 127 5.66 21.03 -40.59
C VAL A 127 6.66 20.45 -41.60
N LEU A 128 6.91 19.13 -41.56
CA LEU A 128 7.78 18.46 -42.52
C LEU A 128 7.27 18.63 -43.96
N THR A 129 5.96 18.51 -44.17
CA THR A 129 5.37 18.69 -45.51
C THR A 129 5.50 20.13 -46.02
N ILE A 130 5.40 21.14 -45.14
CA ILE A 130 5.63 22.54 -45.51
C ILE A 130 7.09 22.76 -45.92
N VAL A 131 8.04 22.20 -45.17
CA VAL A 131 9.48 22.29 -45.50
C VAL A 131 9.77 21.63 -46.85
N GLU A 132 9.20 20.46 -47.10
CA GLU A 132 9.35 19.74 -48.38
C GLU A 132 8.78 20.56 -49.55
N LEU A 133 7.62 21.20 -49.36
CA LEU A 133 7.04 22.08 -50.38
C LEU A 133 7.94 23.28 -50.70
N LEU A 134 8.54 23.91 -49.68
CA LEU A 134 9.46 25.03 -49.88
C LEU A 134 10.72 24.60 -50.65
N GLN A 135 11.28 23.44 -50.31
CA GLN A 135 12.43 22.89 -51.00
C GLN A 135 12.11 22.56 -52.47
N LEU A 136 10.96 21.94 -52.73
CA LEU A 136 10.50 21.65 -54.08
C LEU A 136 10.36 22.92 -54.93
N ILE A 137 9.77 23.99 -54.38
CA ILE A 137 9.63 25.28 -55.07
C ILE A 137 11.01 25.85 -55.42
N ALA A 138 11.96 25.82 -54.48
CA ALA A 138 13.32 26.31 -54.70
C ALA A 138 14.03 25.54 -55.83
N GLU A 139 13.94 24.20 -55.83
CA GLU A 139 14.52 23.36 -56.88
C GLU A 139 13.92 23.63 -58.25
N ILE A 140 12.59 23.81 -58.31
CA ILE A 140 11.89 24.17 -59.55
C ILE A 140 12.37 25.51 -60.08
N ILE A 141 12.51 26.53 -59.23
CA ILE A 141 13.01 27.87 -59.63
C ILE A 141 14.44 27.78 -60.17
N ILE A 142 15.31 27.03 -59.49
CA ILE A 142 16.71 26.84 -59.92
C ILE A 142 16.74 26.09 -61.26
N TYR A 143 15.94 25.04 -61.43
CA TYR A 143 15.85 24.27 -62.67
C TYR A 143 15.39 25.15 -63.85
N PHE A 144 14.35 25.96 -63.67
CA PHE A 144 13.88 26.87 -64.71
C PHE A 144 14.90 27.98 -65.04
N SER A 145 15.56 28.54 -64.03
CA SER A 145 16.64 29.53 -64.20
C SER A 145 17.81 28.95 -65.01
N ASN A 146 18.24 27.74 -64.68
CA ASN A 146 19.31 27.03 -65.38
C ASN A 146 18.92 26.65 -66.81
N LYS A 147 17.68 26.18 -67.03
CA LYS A 147 17.16 25.87 -68.37
C LYS A 147 17.09 27.11 -69.26
N ARG A 148 16.67 28.26 -68.69
CA ARG A 148 16.65 29.55 -69.39
C ARG A 148 18.07 30.00 -69.76
N HIS A 149 19.02 29.90 -68.83
CA HIS A 149 20.43 30.21 -69.10
C HIS A 149 21.07 29.31 -70.17
N TYR A 150 20.76 28.02 -70.17
CA TYR A 150 21.24 27.08 -71.19
C TYR A 150 20.68 27.43 -72.57
N LYS A 151 19.37 27.71 -72.68
CA LYS A 151 18.73 28.06 -73.95
C LYS A 151 19.30 29.36 -74.54
N THR A 152 19.50 30.39 -73.70
CA THR A 152 20.10 31.66 -74.14
C THR A 152 21.56 31.51 -74.57
N LYS A 153 22.37 30.67 -73.90
CA LYS A 153 23.74 30.38 -74.35
C LYS A 153 23.79 29.66 -75.70
N VAL A 154 22.89 28.72 -75.94
CA VAL A 154 22.82 27.98 -77.22
C VAL A 154 22.36 28.88 -78.37
N GLU A 155 21.39 29.77 -78.12
CA GLU A 155 20.94 30.76 -79.10
C GLU A 155 22.06 31.76 -79.43
N ALA A 156 22.81 32.24 -78.43
CA ALA A 156 23.98 33.09 -78.65
C ALA A 156 25.09 32.38 -79.45
N PHE A 157 25.37 31.10 -79.17
CA PHE A 157 26.39 30.33 -79.89
C PHE A 157 26.03 30.11 -81.36
N LYS A 158 24.75 29.82 -81.67
CA LYS A 158 24.28 29.70 -83.07
C LYS A 158 24.46 30.99 -83.87
N GLN A 159 24.29 32.15 -83.25
CA GLN A 159 24.48 33.44 -83.92
C GLN A 159 25.95 33.63 -84.33
N THR A 160 26.90 33.33 -83.45
CA THR A 160 28.36 33.42 -83.72
C THR A 160 28.92 32.44 -84.75
N VAL A 161 28.19 31.37 -85.09
CA VAL A 161 28.64 30.38 -86.10
C VAL A 161 28.01 30.64 -87.48
N SER A 162 27.00 31.53 -87.55
CA SER A 162 26.32 31.89 -88.80
C SER A 162 26.79 33.20 -89.43
N ASP A 163 27.62 33.99 -88.72
CA ASP A 163 28.42 35.10 -89.26
C ASP A 163 29.85 34.62 -89.56
#